data_AF-A0A5N6JVL0-F1
#
_entry.id   AF-A0A5N6JVL0-F1
#
_cell.length_a   1.000
_cell.length_b   1.000
_cell.length_c   1.000
_cell.angle_alpha   90.00
_cell.angle_beta   90.00
_cell.angle_gamma   90.00
#
_symmetry.space_group_name_H-M   'P 1'
#
loop_
_entity.id
_entity.type
_entity.pdbx_description
1 polymer ?
#
loop_
_entity_poly.entity_id
_entity_poly.type
_entity_poly.pdbx_seq_one_letter_code
_entity_poly.pdbx_strand_id
1 'polypeptide(L)'
;MPFPFELPTTSSFLFSTYFTSDSHPSLPLAASTYRGVLRDVLKKQKRLSPSQQASSLSSILQALNNYIPYLLALDSGISSQSHPGAEHIDIILTSTPTLEWRPTLSAPLIPGREIPRLKIQSLEYEIYFVLSTLAYTHVLLSRSSLHPLYSSASASPSPDQRTSCIKIATEQLLLASSIHNYLFTRSTALTSPPPCPDISNPVFRALSSLALAESTLLAVLKDDPYPAAVQQDRNKNDKEWMIKAPDMPKVRAHLFARLCLAAAEHAGNAVAILGGMGNGGKGKVEPELLKYVEDLRRVGRGKACRFFGVDAELGGKTGDGIGWLRAGLSELGMSVGDDGKKPSGMGFGRLKKEWTEKREDRRVENGKDWGSDAGKAEEGRILEMLEKKWVKVNDTIGTQLIPSIGTLISSLPSGREMHTVKTYNPPSLEVQVLESMRAPPDRADTYEEDDSSNDDENGAPDLNSEKSRYVLDEDGQLYAVRVLHRLHLIHQFPVNPHQHTASSLPQHYKFIPSLRATIRCATDQLYSHLYPPSVVWLALDAEYHIQHVFIHTYLFLVTRKCPAAFLQYLACLVLLSTKRPVAIIGKNAVGIRYLELIVLIEAISSS
;
A
#
# COMPACT_ATOMS: atom_id res chain seq x y z
N MET A 1 -10.41 -5.94 0.67
CA MET A 1 -9.37 -4.93 0.98
C MET A 1 -8.17 -5.25 0.11
N PRO A 2 -7.65 -4.34 -0.75
CA PRO A 2 -6.60 -4.68 -1.72
C PRO A 2 -5.26 -5.08 -1.07
N PHE A 3 -4.46 -5.89 -1.79
CA PHE A 3 -3.14 -6.35 -1.31
C PHE A 3 -2.16 -5.18 -1.07
N PRO A 4 -1.41 -5.17 0.06
CA PRO A 4 -0.42 -4.13 0.36
C PRO A 4 0.92 -4.41 -0.35
N PHE A 5 0.99 -4.17 -1.67
CA PHE A 5 2.23 -4.36 -2.43
C PHE A 5 3.41 -3.54 -1.87
N GLU A 6 4.58 -4.17 -1.76
CA GLU A 6 5.84 -3.44 -1.61
C GLU A 6 6.28 -2.89 -2.98
N LEU A 7 6.65 -1.60 -3.02
CA LEU A 7 7.13 -0.96 -4.24
C LEU A 7 8.60 -1.32 -4.48
N PRO A 8 8.96 -1.77 -5.70
CA PRO A 8 10.34 -2.12 -6.01
C PRO A 8 11.22 -0.85 -6.00
N THR A 9 12.52 -1.04 -5.74
CA THR A 9 13.51 0.05 -5.70
C THR A 9 14.57 -0.13 -6.77
N THR A 10 15.12 0.96 -7.28
CA THR A 10 16.09 0.93 -8.39
C THR A 10 17.43 1.58 -8.01
N SER A 11 18.50 1.27 -8.74
CA SER A 11 19.84 1.87 -8.59
C SER A 11 19.96 3.17 -9.37
N SER A 12 21.10 3.87 -9.23
CA SER A 12 21.54 4.84 -10.23
C SER A 12 21.62 4.21 -11.62
N PHE A 13 21.33 5.00 -12.65
CA PHE A 13 21.54 4.65 -14.04
C PHE A 13 21.49 5.91 -14.91
N LEU A 14 22.45 6.08 -15.81
CA LEU A 14 22.54 7.20 -16.75
C LEU A 14 22.37 6.65 -18.17
N PHE A 15 21.26 6.98 -18.83
CA PHE A 15 21.00 6.56 -20.21
C PHE A 15 21.99 7.16 -21.20
N SER A 16 22.46 8.39 -20.97
CA SER A 16 23.42 9.08 -21.86
C SER A 16 24.76 8.33 -22.02
N THR A 17 25.11 7.42 -21.11
CA THR A 17 26.30 6.57 -21.22
C THR A 17 26.13 5.42 -22.22
N TYR A 18 24.89 4.95 -22.41
CA TYR A 18 24.57 3.75 -23.20
C TYR A 18 23.78 4.06 -24.48
N PHE A 19 23.18 5.24 -24.56
CA PHE A 19 22.31 5.67 -25.64
C PHE A 19 22.70 7.07 -26.10
N THR A 20 22.82 7.24 -27.41
CA THR A 20 23.00 8.55 -28.05
C THR A 20 21.87 8.79 -29.05
N SER A 21 21.61 10.05 -29.37
CA SER A 21 20.59 10.42 -30.36
C SER A 21 21.12 11.55 -31.21
N ASP A 22 21.13 11.36 -32.53
CA ASP A 22 21.50 12.41 -33.46
C ASP A 22 20.33 13.37 -33.70
N SER A 23 19.10 12.85 -33.59
CA SER A 23 17.86 13.62 -33.76
C SER A 23 17.49 14.42 -32.50
N HIS A 24 17.63 13.81 -31.32
CA HIS A 24 17.18 14.35 -30.03
C HIS A 24 18.25 14.17 -28.95
N PRO A 25 19.42 14.84 -29.07
CA PRO A 25 20.58 14.61 -28.21
C PRO A 25 20.31 14.80 -26.70
N SER A 26 19.32 15.61 -26.32
CA SER A 26 18.95 15.81 -24.92
C SER A 26 18.07 14.71 -24.32
N LEU A 27 17.45 13.85 -25.13
CA LEU A 27 16.47 12.86 -24.66
C LEU A 27 17.06 11.82 -23.68
N PRO A 28 18.23 11.17 -23.94
CA PRO A 28 18.83 10.26 -22.96
C PRO A 28 19.17 10.92 -21.62
N LEU A 29 19.63 12.17 -21.65
CA LEU A 29 19.93 12.90 -20.42
C LEU A 29 18.65 13.21 -19.64
N ALA A 30 17.61 13.72 -20.31
CA ALA A 30 16.34 14.01 -19.68
C ALA A 30 15.69 12.75 -19.06
N ALA A 31 15.72 11.62 -19.77
CA ALA A 31 15.25 10.34 -19.22
C ALA A 31 16.02 9.93 -17.95
N SER A 32 17.33 10.18 -17.91
CA SER A 32 18.17 9.91 -16.73
C SER A 32 17.75 10.78 -15.54
N THR A 33 17.49 12.07 -15.78
CA THR A 33 17.02 13.00 -14.75
C THR A 33 15.69 12.54 -14.14
N TYR A 34 14.69 12.23 -14.96
CA TYR A 34 13.39 11.78 -14.46
C TYR A 34 13.46 10.41 -13.78
N ARG A 35 14.33 9.50 -14.25
CA ARG A 35 14.61 8.23 -13.56
C ARG A 35 15.25 8.45 -12.19
N GLY A 36 16.17 9.41 -12.07
CA GLY A 36 16.79 9.82 -10.80
C GLY A 36 15.74 10.31 -9.79
N VAL A 37 14.83 11.17 -10.22
CA VAL A 37 13.70 11.63 -9.40
C VAL A 37 12.84 10.45 -8.92
N LEU A 38 12.47 9.53 -9.81
CA LEU A 38 11.70 8.33 -9.44
C LEU A 38 12.45 7.48 -8.41
N ARG A 39 13.75 7.22 -8.63
CA ARG A 39 14.61 6.48 -7.70
C ARG A 39 14.59 7.09 -6.31
N ASP A 40 14.73 8.41 -6.21
CA ASP A 40 14.85 9.10 -4.94
C ASP A 40 13.52 9.11 -4.17
N VAL A 41 12.39 9.29 -4.86
CA VAL A 41 11.06 9.18 -4.25
C VAL A 41 10.78 7.75 -3.77
N LEU A 42 11.14 6.72 -4.54
CA LEU A 42 11.00 5.31 -4.13
C LEU A 42 11.89 4.96 -2.93
N LYS A 43 13.15 5.42 -2.93
CA LYS A 43 14.08 5.25 -1.79
C LYS A 43 13.55 5.95 -0.53
N LYS A 44 13.06 7.19 -0.66
CA LYS A 44 12.46 7.95 0.44
C LYS A 44 11.25 7.20 0.98
N GLN A 45 10.37 6.71 0.11
CA GLN A 45 9.19 5.97 0.49
C GLN A 45 9.51 4.72 1.32
N LYS A 46 10.46 3.90 0.87
CA LYS A 46 10.86 2.68 1.59
C LYS A 46 11.27 2.96 3.05
N ARG A 47 11.84 4.15 3.32
CA ARG A 47 12.30 4.57 4.65
C ARG A 47 11.19 5.16 5.53
N LEU A 48 10.02 5.47 4.99
CA LEU A 48 8.91 6.05 5.74
C LEU A 48 8.19 5.02 6.60
N SER A 49 7.61 5.49 7.71
CA SER A 49 6.71 4.67 8.53
C SER A 49 5.42 4.33 7.77
N PRO A 50 4.74 3.19 8.04
CA PRO A 50 3.56 2.76 7.27
C PRO A 50 2.45 3.81 7.14
N SER A 51 2.24 4.63 8.16
CA SER A 51 1.25 5.73 8.12
C SER A 51 1.66 6.86 7.16
N GLN A 52 2.95 7.16 7.08
CA GLN A 52 3.51 8.15 6.16
C GLN A 52 3.62 7.61 4.73
N GLN A 53 3.70 6.29 4.55
CA GLN A 53 3.79 5.69 3.23
C GLN A 53 2.54 5.97 2.38
N ALA A 54 1.35 6.01 2.99
CA ALA A 54 0.12 6.30 2.26
C ALA A 54 0.11 7.74 1.69
N SER A 55 0.63 8.73 2.43
CA SER A 55 0.61 10.12 2.00
C SER A 55 1.64 10.46 0.92
N SER A 56 2.70 9.66 0.76
CA SER A 56 3.71 9.85 -0.29
C SER A 56 3.35 9.22 -1.64
N LEU A 57 2.27 8.44 -1.74
CA LEU A 57 1.88 7.75 -2.98
C LEU A 57 1.61 8.71 -4.14
N SER A 58 1.09 9.90 -3.87
CA SER A 58 0.85 10.93 -4.89
C SER A 58 2.16 11.42 -5.54
N SER A 59 3.23 11.59 -4.75
CA SER A 59 4.54 11.96 -5.26
C SER A 59 5.15 10.86 -6.14
N ILE A 60 4.93 9.58 -5.78
CA ILE A 60 5.39 8.43 -6.58
C ILE A 60 4.64 8.39 -7.92
N LEU A 61 3.31 8.53 -7.88
CA LEU A 61 2.48 8.57 -9.07
C LEU A 61 2.92 9.70 -10.02
N GLN A 62 3.20 10.88 -9.49
CA GLN A 62 3.69 12.01 -10.28
C GLN A 62 5.07 11.72 -10.90
N ALA A 63 6.02 11.17 -10.13
CA ALA A 63 7.34 10.82 -10.64
C ALA A 63 7.27 9.76 -11.76
N LEU A 64 6.40 8.76 -11.62
CA LEU A 64 6.15 7.75 -12.65
C LEU A 64 5.55 8.36 -13.92
N ASN A 65 4.50 9.16 -13.80
CA ASN A 65 3.86 9.81 -14.94
C ASN A 65 4.79 10.77 -15.68
N ASN A 66 5.73 11.40 -14.97
CA ASN A 66 6.73 12.25 -15.57
C ASN A 66 7.83 11.44 -16.29
N TYR A 67 8.21 10.26 -15.78
CA TYR A 67 9.29 9.46 -16.34
C TYR A 67 8.85 8.59 -17.54
N ILE A 68 7.67 7.96 -17.45
CA ILE A 68 7.18 7.00 -18.46
C ILE A 68 7.24 7.53 -19.89
N PRO A 69 6.81 8.78 -20.20
CA PRO A 69 6.88 9.32 -21.55
C PRO A 69 8.30 9.34 -22.14
N TYR A 70 9.31 9.67 -21.34
CA TYR A 70 10.71 9.71 -21.77
C TYR A 70 11.25 8.30 -22.00
N LEU A 71 10.92 7.36 -21.11
CA LEU A 71 11.31 5.97 -21.25
C LEU A 71 10.74 5.33 -22.52
N LEU A 72 9.47 5.61 -22.83
CA LEU A 72 8.81 5.08 -24.04
C LEU A 72 9.28 5.77 -25.32
N ALA A 73 9.69 7.05 -25.26
CA ALA A 73 10.32 7.74 -26.38
C ALA A 73 11.71 7.17 -26.71
N LEU A 74 12.48 6.74 -25.70
CA LEU A 74 13.73 6.02 -25.93
C LEU A 74 13.47 4.66 -26.60
N ASP A 75 12.48 3.92 -26.13
CA ASP A 75 12.09 2.62 -26.68
C ASP A 75 11.61 2.69 -28.15
N SER A 76 10.79 3.68 -28.47
CA SER A 76 10.31 3.89 -29.84
C SER A 76 11.44 4.24 -30.80
N GLY A 77 12.41 5.04 -30.34
CA GLY A 77 13.58 5.41 -31.13
C GLY A 77 14.52 4.23 -31.42
N ILE A 78 14.70 3.31 -30.46
CA ILE A 78 15.50 2.09 -30.67
C ILE A 78 14.82 1.13 -31.65
N SER A 79 13.49 1.01 -31.55
CA SER A 79 12.72 0.07 -32.37
C SER A 79 12.46 0.58 -33.80
N SER A 80 12.93 1.79 -34.13
CA SER A 80 12.64 2.51 -35.38
C SER A 80 11.15 2.53 -35.74
N GLN A 81 10.26 2.52 -34.74
CA GLN A 81 8.82 2.48 -34.95
C GLN A 81 8.30 3.86 -35.34
N SER A 82 8.46 4.22 -36.61
CA SER A 82 7.82 5.39 -37.21
C SER A 82 6.34 5.10 -37.43
N HIS A 83 5.50 5.54 -36.48
CA HIS A 83 4.07 5.58 -36.72
C HIS A 83 3.78 6.70 -37.73
N PRO A 84 2.84 6.51 -38.70
CA PRO A 84 2.45 7.58 -39.61
C PRO A 84 1.92 8.79 -38.81
N GLY A 85 2.67 9.91 -38.83
CA GLY A 85 2.34 11.13 -38.08
C GLY A 85 3.05 11.29 -36.72
N ALA A 86 3.85 10.32 -36.29
CA ALA A 86 4.73 10.47 -35.12
C ALA A 86 6.09 11.06 -35.53
N GLU A 87 6.66 11.88 -34.64
CA GLU A 87 8.00 12.45 -34.83
C GLU A 87 9.07 11.35 -34.90
N HIS A 88 10.00 11.48 -35.85
CA HIS A 88 11.06 10.50 -36.03
C HIS A 88 12.16 10.72 -34.97
N ILE A 89 12.24 9.79 -34.02
CA ILE A 89 13.29 9.73 -33.02
C ILE A 89 14.26 8.62 -33.44
N ASP A 90 15.54 8.94 -33.51
CA ASP A 90 16.62 8.01 -33.76
C ASP A 90 17.48 7.85 -32.51
N ILE A 91 17.58 6.62 -32.00
CA ILE A 91 18.36 6.27 -30.81
C ILE A 91 19.36 5.18 -31.17
N ILE A 92 20.63 5.48 -30.93
CA ILE A 92 21.75 4.59 -31.17
C ILE A 92 22.18 3.98 -29.83
N LEU A 93 22.16 2.64 -29.76
CA LEU A 93 22.70 1.89 -28.63
C LEU A 93 24.24 1.80 -28.76
N THR A 94 24.96 2.47 -27.86
CA THR A 94 26.44 2.49 -27.88
C THR A 94 27.04 1.31 -27.12
N SER A 95 26.39 0.85 -26.06
CA SER A 95 26.81 -0.28 -25.25
C SER A 95 25.64 -0.92 -24.51
N THR A 96 25.76 -2.17 -24.05
CA THR A 96 24.67 -2.88 -23.38
C THR A 96 24.35 -2.23 -22.02
N PRO A 97 23.14 -1.68 -21.81
CA PRO A 97 22.76 -1.08 -20.55
C PRO A 97 22.71 -2.14 -19.45
N THR A 98 23.14 -1.79 -18.25
CA THR A 98 22.98 -2.65 -17.07
C THR A 98 22.23 -1.87 -16.01
N LEU A 99 20.96 -2.18 -15.81
CA LEU A 99 20.09 -1.55 -14.81
C LEU A 99 19.88 -2.51 -13.64
N GLU A 100 19.66 -1.98 -12.44
CA GLU A 100 19.41 -2.83 -11.26
C GLU A 100 18.10 -2.47 -10.56
N TRP A 101 17.24 -3.48 -10.42
CA TRP A 101 15.98 -3.38 -9.67
C TRP A 101 15.96 -4.37 -8.52
N ARG A 102 15.35 -3.99 -7.41
CA ARG A 102 15.02 -4.93 -6.32
C ARG A 102 13.60 -5.46 -6.56
N PRO A 103 13.43 -6.75 -6.90
CA PRO A 103 12.12 -7.37 -7.04
C PRO A 103 11.41 -7.48 -5.69
N THR A 104 10.08 -7.52 -5.69
CA THR A 104 9.23 -7.58 -4.47
C THR A 104 8.26 -8.77 -4.47
N LEU A 105 7.96 -9.36 -5.63
CA LEU A 105 7.09 -10.54 -5.74
C LEU A 105 7.84 -11.87 -5.70
N SER A 106 9.17 -11.83 -5.78
CA SER A 106 10.02 -13.01 -5.66
C SER A 106 10.19 -13.40 -4.20
N ALA A 107 9.98 -14.67 -3.86
CA ALA A 107 10.22 -15.14 -2.49
C ALA A 107 11.72 -15.02 -2.13
N PRO A 108 12.06 -14.49 -0.94
CA PRO A 108 13.44 -14.42 -0.52
C PRO A 108 14.02 -15.83 -0.31
N LEU A 109 15.24 -16.08 -0.79
CA LEU A 109 15.94 -17.35 -0.58
C LEU A 109 16.17 -17.65 0.90
N ILE A 110 16.33 -16.60 1.71
CA ILE A 110 16.56 -16.67 3.15
C ILE A 110 15.46 -15.85 3.84
N PRO A 111 14.61 -16.48 4.68
CA PRO A 111 13.59 -15.77 5.44
C PRO A 111 14.19 -14.60 6.25
N GLY A 112 13.60 -13.41 6.12
CA GLY A 112 14.04 -12.20 6.83
C GLY A 112 15.21 -11.45 6.20
N ARG A 113 15.79 -11.94 5.09
CA ARG A 113 16.80 -11.20 4.32
C ARG A 113 16.15 -10.51 3.12
N GLU A 114 16.54 -9.27 2.88
CA GLU A 114 16.12 -8.56 1.67
C GLU A 114 16.62 -9.25 0.40
N ILE A 115 15.80 -9.18 -0.65
CA ILE A 115 16.13 -9.72 -1.96
C ILE A 115 17.26 -8.87 -2.56
N PRO A 116 18.34 -9.49 -3.08
CA PRO A 116 19.40 -8.76 -3.76
C PRO A 116 18.86 -8.06 -5.01
N ARG A 117 19.50 -6.97 -5.41
CA ARG A 117 19.15 -6.31 -6.69
C ARG A 117 19.43 -7.26 -7.86
N LEU A 118 18.46 -7.34 -8.76
CA LEU A 118 18.54 -8.04 -10.02
C LEU A 118 19.12 -7.11 -11.09
N LYS A 119 20.21 -7.55 -11.72
CA LYS A 119 20.77 -6.90 -12.90
C LYS A 119 19.94 -7.29 -14.13
N ILE A 120 19.44 -6.29 -14.86
CA ILE A 120 18.72 -6.45 -16.13
C ILE A 120 19.50 -5.72 -17.23
N GLN A 121 19.52 -6.31 -18.42
CA GLN A 121 20.26 -5.80 -19.58
C GLN A 121 19.36 -5.43 -20.75
N SER A 122 18.12 -5.03 -20.46
CA SER A 122 17.11 -4.73 -21.46
C SER A 122 16.27 -3.54 -21.02
N LEU A 123 16.08 -2.58 -21.93
CA LEU A 123 15.18 -1.44 -21.74
C LEU A 123 13.73 -1.92 -21.55
N GLU A 124 13.36 -3.02 -22.19
CA GLU A 124 12.04 -3.61 -22.05
C GLU A 124 11.74 -4.04 -20.60
N TYR A 125 12.73 -4.61 -19.92
CA TYR A 125 12.59 -5.00 -18.52
C TYR A 125 12.54 -3.78 -17.58
N GLU A 126 13.17 -2.67 -17.93
CA GLU A 126 12.99 -1.39 -17.23
C GLU A 126 11.53 -0.92 -17.36
N ILE A 127 10.96 -0.95 -18.57
CA ILE A 127 9.53 -0.62 -18.81
C ILE A 127 8.63 -1.51 -17.96
N TYR A 128 8.92 -2.80 -17.86
CA TYR A 128 8.11 -3.74 -17.07
C TYR A 128 8.14 -3.41 -15.59
N PHE A 129 9.31 -3.12 -15.02
CA PHE A 129 9.40 -2.70 -13.62
C PHE A 129 8.69 -1.37 -13.38
N VAL A 130 8.89 -0.37 -14.25
CA VAL A 130 8.30 0.97 -14.09
C VAL A 130 6.77 0.91 -14.16
N LEU A 131 6.21 0.24 -15.16
CA LEU A 131 4.76 0.11 -15.31
C LEU A 131 4.14 -0.82 -14.24
N SER A 132 4.84 -1.86 -13.80
CA SER A 132 4.38 -2.67 -12.66
C SER A 132 4.35 -1.83 -11.38
N THR A 133 5.35 -0.96 -11.16
CA THR A 133 5.38 -0.01 -10.04
C THR A 133 4.21 0.96 -10.10
N LEU A 134 3.83 1.43 -11.30
CA LEU A 134 2.63 2.24 -11.51
C LEU A 134 1.36 1.49 -11.12
N ALA A 135 1.21 0.24 -11.58
CA ALA A 135 0.05 -0.59 -11.21
C ALA A 135 -0.02 -0.84 -9.69
N TYR A 136 1.10 -1.16 -9.04
CA TYR A 136 1.16 -1.32 -7.57
C TYR A 136 0.79 -0.02 -6.86
N THR A 137 1.26 1.14 -7.35
CA THR A 137 0.91 2.45 -6.79
C THR A 137 -0.61 2.68 -6.86
N HIS A 138 -1.27 2.32 -7.96
CA HIS A 138 -2.73 2.39 -8.07
C HIS A 138 -3.46 1.43 -7.10
N VAL A 139 -2.96 0.20 -6.90
CA VAL A 139 -3.52 -0.70 -5.88
C VAL A 139 -3.37 -0.10 -4.47
N LEU A 140 -2.23 0.49 -4.16
CA LEU A 140 -1.98 1.16 -2.87
C LEU A 140 -2.85 2.42 -2.68
N LEU A 141 -3.09 3.20 -3.73
CA LEU A 141 -4.02 4.33 -3.71
C LEU A 141 -5.46 3.86 -3.47
N SER A 142 -5.88 2.77 -4.14
CA SER A 142 -7.18 2.13 -3.89
C SER A 142 -7.33 1.76 -2.42
N ARG A 143 -6.31 1.10 -1.88
CA ARG A 143 -6.25 0.72 -0.47
C ARG A 143 -6.31 1.93 0.47
N SER A 144 -5.54 2.98 0.21
CA SER A 144 -5.57 4.22 0.99
C SER A 144 -6.97 4.87 0.98
N SER A 145 -7.65 4.88 -0.17
CA SER A 145 -9.01 5.44 -0.27
C SER A 145 -10.08 4.64 0.48
N LEU A 146 -9.84 3.34 0.72
CA LEU A 146 -10.73 2.46 1.48
C LEU A 146 -10.47 2.47 2.99
N HIS A 147 -9.28 2.91 3.42
CA HIS A 147 -8.88 2.91 4.85
C HIS A 147 -9.91 3.58 5.79
N PRO A 148 -10.53 4.74 5.42
CA PRO A 148 -11.55 5.37 6.27
C PRO A 148 -12.78 4.50 6.54
N LEU A 149 -13.07 3.50 5.69
CA LEU A 149 -14.24 2.61 5.86
C LEU A 149 -14.03 1.56 6.95
N TYR A 150 -12.79 1.35 7.39
CA TYR A 150 -12.43 0.27 8.32
C TYR A 150 -11.88 0.80 9.65
N SER A 151 -11.55 2.10 9.72
CA SER A 151 -11.03 2.71 10.93
C SER A 151 -12.09 2.80 12.04
N SER A 152 -11.79 2.21 13.20
CA SER A 152 -12.58 2.36 14.44
C SER A 152 -12.23 3.61 15.25
N ALA A 153 -11.22 4.38 14.82
CA ALA A 153 -10.74 5.55 15.54
C ALA A 153 -11.65 6.78 15.38
N SER A 154 -12.50 6.80 14.36
CA SER A 154 -13.42 7.89 14.04
C SER A 154 -14.86 7.39 13.96
N ALA A 155 -15.81 8.33 13.90
CA ALA A 155 -17.19 8.01 13.54
C ALA A 155 -17.23 7.38 12.13
N SER A 156 -18.23 6.52 11.91
CA SER A 156 -18.48 5.86 10.63
C SER A 156 -18.67 6.92 9.52
N PRO A 157 -18.06 6.75 8.33
CA PRO A 157 -18.17 7.72 7.25
C PRO A 157 -19.61 7.84 6.75
N SER A 158 -20.00 9.02 6.24
CA SER A 158 -21.34 9.22 5.67
C SER A 158 -21.57 8.31 4.45
N PRO A 159 -22.83 8.02 4.06
CA PRO A 159 -23.13 7.22 2.87
C PRO A 159 -22.50 7.76 1.58
N ASP A 160 -22.45 9.08 1.43
CA ASP A 160 -21.84 9.76 0.29
C ASP A 160 -20.31 9.61 0.30
N GLN A 161 -19.68 9.80 1.46
CA GLN A 161 -18.24 9.58 1.63
C GLN A 161 -17.86 8.14 1.34
N ARG A 162 -18.65 7.17 1.85
CA ARG A 162 -18.48 5.75 1.57
C ARG A 162 -18.53 5.47 0.07
N THR A 163 -19.54 5.99 -0.61
CA THR A 163 -19.70 5.82 -2.05
C THR A 163 -18.52 6.41 -2.83
N SER A 164 -18.04 7.59 -2.42
CA SER A 164 -16.88 8.24 -3.01
C SER A 164 -15.60 7.41 -2.84
N CYS A 165 -15.30 6.96 -1.61
CA CYS A 165 -14.17 6.07 -1.31
C CYS A 165 -14.18 4.81 -2.19
N ILE A 166 -15.32 4.12 -2.28
CA ILE A 166 -15.46 2.89 -3.06
C ILE A 166 -15.31 3.17 -4.57
N LYS A 167 -15.86 4.29 -5.06
CA LYS A 167 -15.74 4.67 -6.48
C LYS A 167 -14.28 4.93 -6.84
N ILE A 168 -13.58 5.75 -6.07
CA ILE A 168 -12.15 6.04 -6.26
C ILE A 168 -11.36 4.73 -6.22
N ALA A 169 -11.58 3.90 -5.20
CA ALA A 169 -10.90 2.61 -5.07
C ALA A 169 -11.09 1.70 -6.29
N THR A 170 -12.31 1.67 -6.83
CA THR A 170 -12.65 0.86 -8.02
C THR A 170 -11.93 1.37 -9.25
N GLU A 171 -11.93 2.69 -9.48
CA GLU A 171 -11.25 3.31 -10.62
C GLU A 171 -9.74 3.02 -10.61
N GLN A 172 -9.11 3.11 -9.45
CA GLN A 172 -7.68 2.81 -9.28
C GLN A 172 -7.36 1.33 -9.59
N LEU A 173 -8.18 0.38 -9.13
CA LEU A 173 -7.98 -1.05 -9.40
C LEU A 173 -8.19 -1.40 -10.87
N LEU A 174 -9.19 -0.81 -11.53
CA LEU A 174 -9.41 -1.02 -12.97
C LEU A 174 -8.24 -0.48 -13.80
N LEU A 175 -7.62 0.62 -13.37
CA LEU A 175 -6.40 1.15 -13.99
C LEU A 175 -5.19 0.23 -13.75
N ALA A 176 -5.02 -0.30 -12.54
CA ALA A 176 -3.98 -1.31 -12.29
C ALA A 176 -4.17 -2.56 -13.18
N SER A 177 -5.41 -3.04 -13.31
CA SER A 177 -5.76 -4.18 -14.16
C SER A 177 -5.44 -3.92 -15.64
N SER A 178 -5.71 -2.71 -16.14
CA SER A 178 -5.43 -2.35 -17.54
C SER A 178 -3.93 -2.24 -17.83
N ILE A 179 -3.15 -1.66 -16.90
CA ILE A 179 -1.69 -1.60 -17.01
C ILE A 179 -1.08 -3.00 -17.04
N HIS A 180 -1.54 -3.91 -16.17
CA HIS A 180 -1.07 -5.30 -16.20
C HIS A 180 -1.48 -6.05 -17.47
N ASN A 181 -2.66 -5.79 -18.04
CA ASN A 181 -3.04 -6.35 -19.35
C ASN A 181 -2.19 -5.80 -20.49
N TYR A 182 -1.83 -4.51 -20.45
CA TYR A 182 -0.89 -3.92 -21.38
C TYR A 182 0.48 -4.60 -21.30
N LEU A 183 1.02 -4.79 -20.09
CA LEU A 183 2.28 -5.52 -19.87
C LEU A 183 2.21 -6.98 -20.31
N PHE A 184 1.11 -7.67 -20.04
CA PHE A 184 0.89 -9.02 -20.54
C PHE A 184 0.97 -9.06 -22.07
N THR A 185 0.27 -8.16 -22.76
CA THR A 185 0.24 -8.11 -24.22
C THR A 185 1.63 -7.78 -24.78
N ARG A 186 2.29 -6.76 -24.22
CA ARG A 186 3.62 -6.31 -24.63
C ARG A 186 4.70 -7.40 -24.44
N SER A 187 4.64 -8.14 -23.34
CA SER A 187 5.59 -9.24 -23.05
C SER A 187 5.43 -10.48 -23.92
N THR A 188 4.33 -10.63 -24.65
CA THR A 188 4.21 -11.73 -25.63
C THR A 188 5.17 -11.60 -26.81
N ALA A 189 5.65 -10.39 -27.10
CA ALA A 189 6.63 -10.15 -28.16
C ALA A 189 8.04 -10.64 -27.80
N LEU A 190 8.33 -10.87 -26.51
CA LEU A 190 9.65 -11.30 -26.05
C LEU A 190 9.76 -12.82 -26.02
N THR A 191 10.79 -13.34 -26.66
CA THR A 191 11.11 -14.78 -26.68
C THR A 191 12.03 -15.20 -25.54
N SER A 192 12.79 -14.26 -24.95
CA SER A 192 13.70 -14.55 -23.85
C SER A 192 12.95 -14.75 -22.53
N PRO A 193 13.28 -15.79 -21.74
CA PRO A 193 12.63 -15.99 -20.46
C PRO A 193 12.99 -14.83 -19.50
N PRO A 194 12.01 -14.32 -18.74
CA PRO A 194 12.24 -13.22 -17.80
C PRO A 194 13.18 -13.66 -16.68
N PRO A 195 14.03 -12.76 -16.17
CA PRO A 195 15.02 -13.05 -15.13
C PRO A 195 14.41 -13.25 -13.73
N CYS A 196 13.18 -12.76 -13.50
CA CYS A 196 12.44 -13.01 -12.26
C CYS A 196 10.91 -13.07 -12.50
N PRO A 197 10.14 -13.66 -11.56
CA PRO A 197 8.68 -13.68 -11.61
C PRO A 197 8.03 -12.30 -11.76
N ASP A 198 8.56 -11.27 -11.10
CA ASP A 198 8.00 -9.90 -11.07
C ASP A 198 7.73 -9.29 -12.44
N ILE A 199 8.55 -9.65 -13.43
CA ILE A 199 8.44 -9.15 -14.80
C ILE A 199 8.08 -10.23 -15.81
N SER A 200 7.44 -11.31 -15.32
CA SER A 200 7.02 -12.43 -16.16
C SER A 200 5.61 -12.26 -16.71
N ASN A 201 5.42 -12.70 -17.95
CA ASN A 201 4.13 -12.66 -18.63
C ASN A 201 2.98 -13.30 -17.81
N PRO A 202 3.14 -14.50 -17.19
CA PRO A 202 2.06 -15.08 -16.41
C PRO A 202 1.75 -14.29 -15.13
N VAL A 203 2.74 -13.66 -14.48
CA VAL A 203 2.49 -12.79 -13.32
C VAL A 203 1.66 -11.57 -13.72
N PHE A 204 1.95 -10.91 -14.85
CA PHE A 204 1.11 -9.80 -15.32
C PHE A 204 -0.34 -10.22 -15.51
N ARG A 205 -0.58 -11.39 -16.11
CA ARG A 205 -1.94 -11.92 -16.28
C ARG A 205 -2.63 -12.18 -14.94
N ALA A 206 -1.92 -12.80 -14.00
CA ALA A 206 -2.45 -13.09 -12.68
C ALA A 206 -2.80 -11.81 -11.89
N LEU A 207 -1.92 -10.80 -11.92
CA LEU A 207 -2.14 -9.52 -11.22
C LEU A 207 -3.28 -8.72 -11.85
N SER A 208 -3.44 -8.76 -13.17
CA SER A 208 -4.60 -8.17 -13.83
C SER A 208 -5.92 -8.83 -13.38
N SER A 209 -5.93 -10.16 -13.30
CA SER A 209 -7.06 -10.95 -12.79
C SER A 209 -7.33 -10.69 -11.31
N LEU A 210 -6.29 -10.51 -10.50
CA LEU A 210 -6.42 -10.14 -9.08
C LEU A 210 -7.10 -8.78 -8.91
N ALA A 211 -6.64 -7.75 -9.62
CA ALA A 211 -7.24 -6.42 -9.55
C ALA A 211 -8.71 -6.42 -10.04
N LEU A 212 -9.06 -7.29 -10.99
CA LEU A 212 -10.44 -7.53 -11.42
C LEU A 212 -11.29 -8.19 -10.31
N ALA A 213 -10.76 -9.19 -9.62
CA ALA A 213 -11.44 -9.81 -8.49
C ALA A 213 -11.75 -8.77 -7.39
N GLU A 214 -10.75 -7.98 -7.01
CA GLU A 214 -10.89 -6.94 -5.98
C GLU A 214 -11.91 -5.87 -6.37
N SER A 215 -11.82 -5.33 -7.60
CA SER A 215 -12.76 -4.33 -8.11
C SER A 215 -14.19 -4.86 -8.25
N THR A 216 -14.37 -6.14 -8.57
CA THR A 216 -15.69 -6.78 -8.63
C THR A 216 -16.31 -6.90 -7.23
N LEU A 217 -15.53 -7.23 -6.21
CA LEU A 217 -16.02 -7.24 -4.82
C LEU A 217 -16.33 -5.84 -4.29
N LEU A 218 -15.62 -4.79 -4.73
CA LEU A 218 -15.96 -3.41 -4.38
C LEU A 218 -17.31 -2.98 -4.95
N ALA A 219 -17.66 -3.44 -6.15
CA ALA A 219 -18.96 -3.16 -6.75
C ALA A 219 -20.11 -3.74 -5.92
N VAL A 220 -19.89 -4.89 -5.26
CA VAL A 220 -20.83 -5.47 -4.30
C VAL A 220 -20.82 -4.69 -2.98
N LEU A 221 -19.63 -4.39 -2.45
CA LEU A 221 -19.45 -3.68 -1.18
C LEU A 221 -20.21 -2.34 -1.14
N LYS A 222 -20.30 -1.65 -2.29
CA LYS A 222 -21.03 -0.38 -2.43
C LYS A 222 -22.44 -0.44 -1.85
N ASP A 223 -23.17 -1.50 -2.19
CA ASP A 223 -24.59 -1.67 -1.86
C ASP A 223 -24.82 -2.76 -0.78
N ASP A 224 -23.74 -3.29 -0.18
CA ASP A 224 -23.78 -4.34 0.84
C ASP A 224 -23.91 -3.73 2.25
N PRO A 225 -25.04 -3.91 2.96
CA PRO A 225 -25.26 -3.27 4.26
C PRO A 225 -24.60 -4.03 5.42
N TYR A 226 -24.28 -5.32 5.24
CA TYR A 226 -23.86 -6.18 6.35
C TYR A 226 -22.47 -5.86 6.91
N PRO A 227 -21.45 -5.49 6.10
CA PRO A 227 -20.16 -5.05 6.63
C PRO A 227 -20.29 -3.85 7.57
N ALA A 228 -21.09 -2.84 7.17
CA ALA A 228 -21.34 -1.68 8.02
C ALA A 228 -22.03 -2.09 9.33
N ALA A 229 -23.07 -2.94 9.26
CA ALA A 229 -23.78 -3.40 10.46
C ALA A 229 -22.86 -4.11 11.48
N VAL A 230 -21.94 -4.96 11.01
CA VAL A 230 -20.95 -5.63 11.89
C VAL A 230 -19.91 -4.65 12.42
N GLN A 231 -19.53 -3.64 11.64
CA GLN A 231 -18.58 -2.61 12.08
C GLN A 231 -19.20 -1.68 13.14
N GLN A 232 -20.46 -1.29 12.99
CA GLN A 232 -21.18 -0.44 13.95
C GLN A 232 -21.30 -1.11 15.32
N ASP A 233 -21.58 -2.42 15.38
CA ASP A 233 -21.62 -3.19 16.63
C ASP A 233 -20.28 -3.15 17.40
N ARG A 234 -19.16 -2.96 16.68
CA ARG A 234 -17.81 -2.87 17.25
C ARG A 234 -17.38 -1.45 17.60
N ASN A 235 -17.86 -0.46 16.85
CA ASN A 235 -17.44 0.92 17.01
C ASN A 235 -18.12 1.56 18.21
N LYS A 236 -17.42 1.63 19.34
CA LYS A 236 -17.92 2.29 20.58
C LYS A 236 -18.24 3.78 20.39
N ASN A 237 -17.68 4.40 19.36
CA ASN A 237 -17.93 5.80 19.02
C ASN A 237 -19.17 5.98 18.14
N ASP A 238 -19.70 4.88 17.56
CA ASP A 238 -20.93 4.92 16.78
C ASP A 238 -22.15 4.80 17.72
N LYS A 239 -22.93 5.89 17.78
CA LYS A 239 -24.13 6.01 18.61
C LYS A 239 -25.41 6.02 17.77
N GLU A 240 -25.32 5.73 16.48
CA GLU A 240 -26.48 5.78 15.58
C GLU A 240 -27.58 4.80 16.01
N TRP A 241 -27.19 3.63 16.53
CA TRP A 241 -28.12 2.64 17.10
C TRP A 241 -28.96 3.18 18.27
N MET A 242 -28.49 4.21 18.98
CA MET A 242 -29.24 4.87 20.05
C MET A 242 -30.38 5.75 19.52
N ILE A 243 -30.31 6.14 18.25
CA ILE A 243 -31.27 7.02 17.57
C ILE A 243 -32.26 6.20 16.75
N LYS A 244 -31.78 5.19 16.01
CA LYS A 244 -32.61 4.31 15.17
C LYS A 244 -32.05 2.89 15.19
N ALA A 245 -32.95 1.90 15.23
CA ALA A 245 -32.55 0.52 15.00
C ALA A 245 -31.92 0.38 13.60
N PRO A 246 -30.80 -0.35 13.44
CA PRO A 246 -30.20 -0.58 12.14
C PRO A 246 -31.21 -1.20 11.17
N ASP A 247 -31.54 -0.48 10.11
CA ASP A 247 -32.44 -0.94 9.06
C ASP A 247 -31.58 -1.52 7.93
N MET A 248 -31.73 -2.81 7.65
CA MET A 248 -30.97 -3.46 6.58
C MET A 248 -31.74 -3.36 5.28
N PRO A 249 -31.31 -2.53 4.31
CA PRO A 249 -32.00 -2.37 3.04
C PRO A 249 -32.05 -3.70 2.28
N LYS A 250 -33.15 -3.93 1.57
CA LYS A 250 -33.28 -5.08 0.67
C LYS A 250 -32.26 -4.93 -0.46
N VAL A 251 -31.43 -5.94 -0.63
CA VAL A 251 -30.39 -5.98 -1.66
C VAL A 251 -30.81 -6.85 -2.84
N ARG A 252 -30.16 -6.64 -3.98
CA ARG A 252 -30.26 -7.53 -5.15
C ARG A 252 -29.44 -8.79 -4.90
N ALA A 253 -29.85 -9.58 -3.91
CA ALA A 253 -29.07 -10.67 -3.31
C ALA A 253 -28.55 -11.66 -4.38
N HIS A 254 -29.44 -12.18 -5.23
CA HIS A 254 -29.03 -13.09 -6.30
C HIS A 254 -27.99 -12.50 -7.27
N LEU A 255 -28.12 -11.21 -7.65
CA LEU A 255 -27.14 -10.54 -8.50
C LEU A 255 -25.79 -10.46 -7.79
N PHE A 256 -25.76 -10.02 -6.53
CA PHE A 256 -24.53 -9.91 -5.75
C PHE A 256 -23.85 -11.26 -5.56
N ALA A 257 -24.62 -12.33 -5.35
CA ALA A 257 -24.08 -13.68 -5.27
C ALA A 257 -23.29 -14.04 -6.55
N ARG A 258 -23.87 -13.77 -7.72
CA ARG A 258 -23.20 -14.04 -9.01
C ARG A 258 -21.99 -13.15 -9.27
N LEU A 259 -22.00 -11.89 -8.83
CA LEU A 259 -20.83 -11.02 -8.90
C LEU A 259 -19.69 -11.53 -8.00
N CYS A 260 -20.01 -11.98 -6.79
CA CYS A 260 -19.02 -12.56 -5.88
C CYS A 260 -18.41 -13.87 -6.43
N LEU A 261 -19.19 -14.68 -7.16
CA LEU A 261 -18.67 -15.85 -7.87
C LEU A 261 -17.73 -15.46 -9.01
N ALA A 262 -18.05 -14.45 -9.82
CA ALA A 262 -17.12 -13.95 -10.84
C ALA A 262 -15.81 -13.45 -10.23
N ALA A 263 -15.88 -12.72 -9.11
CA ALA A 263 -14.68 -12.32 -8.38
C ALA A 263 -13.86 -13.53 -7.88
N ALA A 264 -14.53 -14.58 -7.38
CA ALA A 264 -13.87 -15.82 -6.98
C ALA A 264 -13.24 -16.56 -8.16
N GLU A 265 -13.86 -16.56 -9.34
CA GLU A 265 -13.31 -17.13 -10.57
C GLU A 265 -12.04 -16.38 -10.99
N HIS A 266 -12.06 -15.04 -10.99
CA HIS A 266 -10.88 -14.20 -11.27
C HIS A 266 -9.73 -14.44 -10.27
N ALA A 267 -10.02 -14.54 -8.97
CA ALA A 267 -9.03 -14.88 -7.96
C ALA A 267 -8.53 -16.32 -8.10
N GLY A 268 -9.41 -17.25 -8.48
CA GLY A 268 -9.09 -18.65 -8.80
C GLY A 268 -8.10 -18.78 -9.95
N ASN A 269 -8.32 -18.02 -11.02
CA ASN A 269 -7.39 -17.95 -12.15
C ASN A 269 -6.03 -17.39 -11.70
N ALA A 270 -6.02 -16.32 -10.91
CA ALA A 270 -4.78 -15.72 -10.41
C ALA A 270 -3.98 -16.70 -9.53
N VAL A 271 -4.61 -17.38 -8.56
CA VAL A 271 -3.90 -18.32 -7.69
C VAL A 271 -3.41 -19.55 -8.44
N ALA A 272 -4.15 -20.04 -9.45
CA ALA A 272 -3.70 -21.15 -10.28
C ALA A 272 -2.43 -20.80 -11.08
N ILE A 273 -2.39 -19.59 -11.67
CA ILE A 273 -1.23 -19.11 -12.41
C ILE A 273 -0.03 -18.89 -11.48
N LEU A 274 -0.21 -18.18 -10.36
CA LEU A 274 0.87 -17.89 -9.42
C LEU A 274 1.36 -19.16 -8.71
N GLY A 275 0.46 -20.11 -8.38
CA GLY A 275 0.79 -21.36 -7.72
C GLY A 275 1.52 -22.37 -8.62
N GLY A 276 1.31 -22.29 -9.94
CA GLY A 276 2.11 -23.04 -10.92
C GLY A 276 3.55 -22.52 -11.05
N MET A 277 3.81 -21.29 -10.58
CA MET A 277 5.11 -20.63 -10.64
C MET A 277 6.03 -21.17 -9.52
N GLY A 278 6.96 -22.05 -9.89
CA GLY A 278 7.93 -22.63 -8.94
C GLY A 278 8.37 -24.06 -9.24
N ASN A 279 7.63 -24.77 -10.10
CA ASN A 279 7.95 -26.15 -10.49
C ASN A 279 9.14 -26.24 -11.48
N GLY A 280 9.57 -25.12 -12.07
CA GLY A 280 10.65 -25.04 -13.06
C GLY A 280 11.97 -24.44 -12.55
N GLY A 281 12.17 -24.32 -11.23
CA GLY A 281 13.43 -23.83 -10.62
C GLY A 281 13.71 -22.32 -10.77
N LYS A 282 12.89 -21.56 -11.50
CA LYS A 282 13.03 -20.11 -11.68
C LYS A 282 12.03 -19.35 -10.81
N GLY A 283 12.42 -19.07 -9.56
CA GLY A 283 11.74 -18.15 -8.64
C GLY A 283 10.38 -18.61 -8.14
N LYS A 284 10.21 -18.69 -6.82
CA LYS A 284 8.89 -18.84 -6.20
C LYS A 284 8.27 -17.46 -6.04
N VAL A 285 6.95 -17.35 -6.24
CA VAL A 285 6.20 -16.13 -5.89
C VAL A 285 6.14 -16.01 -4.35
N GLU A 286 6.11 -14.78 -3.86
CA GLU A 286 5.95 -14.46 -2.45
C GLU A 286 4.74 -15.22 -1.84
N PRO A 287 4.95 -15.97 -0.73
CA PRO A 287 3.90 -16.80 -0.16
C PRO A 287 2.74 -15.98 0.44
N GLU A 288 2.98 -14.74 0.85
CA GLU A 288 1.93 -13.86 1.38
C GLU A 288 0.93 -13.46 0.29
N LEU A 289 1.41 -13.10 -0.90
CA LEU A 289 0.56 -12.84 -2.05
C LEU A 289 -0.28 -14.08 -2.41
N LEU A 290 0.35 -15.26 -2.52
CA LEU A 290 -0.37 -16.50 -2.82
C LEU A 290 -1.49 -16.80 -1.82
N LYS A 291 -1.20 -16.63 -0.53
CA LYS A 291 -2.18 -16.82 0.53
C LYS A 291 -3.31 -15.79 0.43
N TYR A 292 -2.97 -14.53 0.21
CA TYR A 292 -3.97 -13.46 0.06
C TYR A 292 -4.92 -13.74 -1.11
N VAL A 293 -4.42 -14.14 -2.27
CA VAL A 293 -5.26 -14.43 -3.45
C VAL A 293 -6.18 -15.64 -3.19
N GLU A 294 -5.68 -16.67 -2.51
CA GLU A 294 -6.50 -17.81 -2.08
C GLU A 294 -7.57 -17.41 -1.06
N ASP A 295 -7.23 -16.57 -0.08
CA ASP A 295 -8.19 -16.04 0.88
C ASP A 295 -9.24 -15.16 0.19
N LEU A 296 -8.86 -14.33 -0.80
CA LEU A 296 -9.78 -13.54 -1.62
C LEU A 296 -10.75 -14.42 -2.42
N ARG A 297 -10.25 -15.52 -3.01
CA ARG A 297 -11.07 -16.53 -3.71
C ARG A 297 -12.13 -17.11 -2.76
N ARG A 298 -11.72 -17.49 -1.55
CA ARG A 298 -12.63 -18.01 -0.51
C ARG A 298 -13.63 -16.96 -0.05
N VAL A 299 -13.20 -15.71 0.13
CA VAL A 299 -14.08 -14.59 0.49
C VAL A 299 -15.15 -14.37 -0.57
N GLY A 300 -14.79 -14.42 -1.86
CA GLY A 300 -15.76 -14.35 -2.95
C GLY A 300 -16.81 -15.47 -2.87
N ARG A 301 -16.38 -16.72 -2.65
CA ARG A 301 -17.32 -17.87 -2.49
C ARG A 301 -18.18 -17.75 -1.22
N GLY A 302 -17.60 -17.34 -0.10
CA GLY A 302 -18.30 -17.11 1.16
C GLY A 302 -19.38 -16.02 1.02
N LYS A 303 -19.03 -14.88 0.41
CA LYS A 303 -19.99 -13.80 0.10
C LYS A 303 -21.10 -14.27 -0.82
N ALA A 304 -20.77 -15.06 -1.85
CA ALA A 304 -21.78 -15.63 -2.73
C ALA A 304 -22.79 -16.50 -1.98
N CYS A 305 -22.29 -17.39 -1.12
CA CYS A 305 -23.13 -18.22 -0.26
C CYS A 305 -24.00 -17.36 0.67
N ARG A 306 -23.43 -16.32 1.30
CA ARG A 306 -24.22 -15.38 2.11
C ARG A 306 -25.38 -14.79 1.32
N PHE A 307 -25.12 -14.27 0.12
CA PHE A 307 -26.16 -13.64 -0.69
C PHE A 307 -27.20 -14.63 -1.21
N PHE A 308 -26.84 -15.87 -1.55
CA PHE A 308 -27.85 -16.91 -1.80
C PHE A 308 -28.69 -17.22 -0.56
N GLY A 309 -28.08 -17.20 0.63
CA GLY A 309 -28.81 -17.36 1.88
C GLY A 309 -29.79 -16.21 2.14
N VAL A 310 -29.38 -14.96 1.87
CA VAL A 310 -30.25 -13.78 1.95
C VAL A 310 -31.39 -13.86 0.94
N ASP A 311 -31.11 -14.27 -0.30
CA ASP A 311 -32.14 -14.46 -1.34
C ASP A 311 -33.18 -15.51 -0.92
N ALA A 312 -32.72 -16.64 -0.35
CA ALA A 312 -33.59 -17.69 0.15
C ALA A 312 -34.46 -17.22 1.34
N GLU A 313 -33.87 -16.48 2.29
CA GLU A 313 -34.61 -15.95 3.45
C GLU A 313 -35.65 -14.90 3.04
N LEU A 314 -35.32 -14.02 2.09
CA LEU A 314 -36.29 -13.09 1.49
C LEU A 314 -37.45 -13.81 0.81
N GLY A 315 -37.21 -15.02 0.29
CA GLY A 315 -38.23 -15.93 -0.26
C GLY A 315 -38.96 -16.77 0.78
N GLY A 316 -38.74 -16.54 2.09
CA GLY A 316 -39.37 -17.28 3.18
C GLY A 316 -38.76 -18.67 3.44
N LYS A 317 -37.64 -19.02 2.80
CA LYS A 317 -36.95 -20.30 2.94
C LYS A 317 -35.76 -20.17 3.91
N THR A 318 -36.06 -19.89 5.18
CA THR A 318 -35.04 -19.70 6.23
C THR A 318 -34.15 -20.93 6.42
N GLY A 319 -34.68 -22.15 6.23
CA GLY A 319 -33.88 -23.40 6.31
C GLY A 319 -32.78 -23.44 5.25
N ASP A 320 -33.12 -23.14 4.00
CA ASP A 320 -32.15 -23.00 2.89
C ASP A 320 -31.17 -21.86 3.17
N GLY A 321 -31.66 -20.74 3.71
CA GLY A 321 -30.86 -19.61 4.15
C GLY A 321 -29.74 -20.01 5.12
N ILE A 322 -30.06 -20.76 6.16
CA ILE A 322 -29.09 -21.28 7.14
C ILE A 322 -28.09 -22.23 6.46
N GLY A 323 -28.57 -23.13 5.60
CA GLY A 323 -27.70 -24.06 4.87
C GLY A 323 -26.64 -23.32 4.06
N TRP A 324 -27.03 -22.26 3.35
CA TRP A 324 -26.11 -21.41 2.60
C TRP A 324 -25.10 -20.69 3.49
N LEU A 325 -25.49 -20.19 4.66
CA LEU A 325 -24.53 -19.56 5.59
C LEU A 325 -23.49 -20.57 6.10
N ARG A 326 -23.91 -21.80 6.42
CA ARG A 326 -23.01 -22.89 6.81
C ARG A 326 -22.08 -23.28 5.67
N ALA A 327 -22.57 -23.34 4.44
CA ALA A 327 -21.74 -23.54 3.25
C ALA A 327 -20.71 -22.41 3.09
N GLY A 328 -21.11 -21.15 3.30
CA GLY A 328 -20.21 -20.00 3.28
C GLY A 328 -19.10 -20.09 4.33
N LEU A 329 -19.41 -20.49 5.56
CA LEU A 329 -18.42 -20.71 6.62
C LEU A 329 -17.42 -21.82 6.25
N SER A 330 -17.92 -22.90 5.64
CA SER A 330 -17.10 -24.00 5.14
C SER A 330 -16.14 -23.55 4.03
N GLU A 331 -16.61 -22.72 3.09
CA GLU A 331 -15.79 -22.13 2.02
C GLU A 331 -14.67 -21.22 2.57
N LEU A 332 -14.94 -20.48 3.66
CA LEU A 332 -13.92 -19.73 4.38
C LEU A 332 -12.95 -20.62 5.16
N GLY A 333 -13.20 -21.93 5.26
CA GLY A 333 -12.42 -22.86 6.08
C GLY A 333 -12.63 -22.64 7.59
N MET A 334 -13.78 -22.10 7.98
CA MET A 334 -14.18 -21.92 9.38
C MET A 334 -14.99 -23.13 9.85
N SER A 335 -14.93 -23.42 11.15
CA SER A 335 -15.70 -24.52 11.72
C SER A 335 -17.20 -24.24 11.61
N VAL A 336 -17.91 -25.05 10.86
CA VAL A 336 -19.37 -25.12 10.90
C VAL A 336 -19.73 -25.92 12.15
N GLY A 337 -20.56 -25.36 13.03
CA GLY A 337 -21.04 -26.09 14.20
C GLY A 337 -21.83 -27.31 13.74
N ASP A 338 -21.24 -28.50 13.88
CA ASP A 338 -21.91 -29.76 13.59
C ASP A 338 -22.68 -30.23 14.82
N ASP A 339 -23.80 -30.89 14.55
CA ASP A 339 -24.86 -31.24 15.48
C ASP A 339 -24.37 -32.13 16.64
N GLY A 340 -24.77 -31.77 17.87
CA GLY A 340 -24.88 -32.69 19.00
C GLY A 340 -23.62 -33.17 19.73
N LYS A 341 -22.39 -32.89 19.25
CA LYS A 341 -21.17 -33.17 20.05
C LYS A 341 -20.66 -31.90 20.71
N LYS A 342 -20.77 -31.85 22.05
CA LYS A 342 -20.28 -30.75 22.91
C LYS A 342 -18.91 -30.24 22.41
N PRO A 343 -18.76 -28.94 22.12
CA PRO A 343 -17.46 -28.39 21.73
C PRO A 343 -16.58 -28.33 22.99
N SER A 344 -15.71 -29.32 23.19
CA SER A 344 -14.73 -29.35 24.28
C SER A 344 -13.57 -28.36 24.07
N GLY A 345 -13.88 -27.10 23.76
CA GLY A 345 -12.90 -26.05 23.49
C GLY A 345 -13.43 -24.60 23.58
N MET A 346 -14.61 -24.40 24.17
CA MET A 346 -15.39 -23.16 24.10
C MET A 346 -14.75 -21.91 24.77
N GLY A 347 -13.65 -22.07 25.51
CA GLY A 347 -12.91 -20.96 26.14
C GLY A 347 -11.77 -20.37 25.28
N PHE A 348 -10.91 -21.22 24.70
CA PHE A 348 -9.72 -20.77 23.97
C PHE A 348 -10.03 -20.24 22.57
N GLY A 349 -11.06 -20.78 21.89
CA GLY A 349 -11.45 -20.31 20.56
C GLY A 349 -12.00 -18.89 20.56
N ARG A 350 -12.82 -18.53 21.56
CA ARG A 350 -13.34 -17.17 21.73
C ARG A 350 -12.24 -16.19 22.10
N LEU A 351 -11.33 -16.57 23.00
CA LEU A 351 -10.20 -15.73 23.40
C LEU A 351 -9.22 -15.49 22.22
N LYS A 352 -8.95 -16.53 21.42
CA LYS A 352 -8.10 -16.43 20.21
C LYS A 352 -8.75 -15.54 19.16
N LYS A 353 -10.09 -15.63 19.01
CA LYS A 353 -10.87 -14.78 18.11
C LYS A 353 -10.82 -13.32 18.54
N GLU A 354 -11.15 -13.01 19.79
CA GLU A 354 -11.09 -11.64 20.35
C GLU A 354 -9.68 -11.05 20.29
N TRP A 355 -8.64 -11.88 20.50
CA TRP A 355 -7.26 -11.44 20.34
C TRP A 355 -6.88 -11.14 18.88
N THR A 356 -7.37 -11.95 17.94
CA THR A 356 -7.15 -11.75 16.50
C THR A 356 -7.88 -10.50 16.01
N GLU A 357 -9.09 -10.25 16.53
CA GLU A 357 -9.89 -9.04 16.26
C GLU A 357 -9.18 -7.78 16.76
N LYS A 358 -8.71 -7.79 18.01
CA LYS A 358 -7.95 -6.66 18.56
C LYS A 358 -6.63 -6.42 17.81
N ARG A 359 -6.03 -7.46 17.24
CA ARG A 359 -4.82 -7.34 16.41
C ARG A 359 -5.16 -6.74 15.04
N GLU A 360 -6.31 -7.08 14.48
CA GLU A 360 -6.80 -6.53 13.22
C GLU A 360 -7.13 -5.04 13.36
N ASP A 361 -7.86 -4.65 14.41
CA ASP A 361 -8.16 -3.22 14.68
C ASP A 361 -6.87 -2.41 14.82
N ARG A 362 -5.88 -2.93 15.55
CA ARG A 362 -4.55 -2.31 15.66
C ARG A 362 -3.82 -2.20 14.33
N ARG A 363 -3.98 -3.17 13.42
CA ARG A 363 -3.37 -3.11 12.08
C ARG A 363 -4.03 -2.06 11.22
N VAL A 364 -5.35 -1.93 11.32
CA VAL A 364 -6.09 -0.86 10.64
C VAL A 364 -5.64 0.49 11.18
N GLU A 365 -5.61 0.68 12.51
CA GLU A 365 -5.14 1.93 13.14
C GLU A 365 -3.70 2.28 12.75
N ASN A 366 -2.80 1.30 12.75
CA ASN A 366 -1.39 1.50 12.38
C ASN A 366 -1.16 1.63 10.87
N GLY A 367 -2.18 1.40 10.04
CA GLY A 367 -2.09 1.42 8.56
C GLY A 367 -1.24 0.29 7.94
N LYS A 368 -0.56 -0.53 8.76
CA LYS A 368 0.33 -1.61 8.31
C LYS A 368 -0.38 -2.97 8.23
N ASP A 369 -0.27 -3.65 7.09
CA ASP A 369 -0.72 -5.04 6.87
C ASP A 369 -2.19 -5.34 7.20
N TRP A 370 -3.05 -4.31 7.24
CA TRP A 370 -4.50 -4.49 7.41
C TRP A 370 -5.11 -5.20 6.18
N GLY A 371 -6.14 -6.01 6.34
CA GLY A 371 -6.70 -6.73 5.18
C GLY A 371 -5.77 -7.75 4.51
N SER A 372 -4.71 -8.18 5.20
CA SER A 372 -3.83 -9.29 4.76
C SER A 372 -4.57 -10.63 4.61
N ASP A 373 -5.79 -10.73 5.14
CA ASP A 373 -6.69 -11.88 5.01
C ASP A 373 -7.78 -11.68 3.94
N ALA A 374 -7.64 -10.66 3.08
CA ALA A 374 -8.60 -10.32 2.03
C ALA A 374 -10.04 -10.02 2.51
N GLY A 375 -10.26 -9.78 3.81
CA GLY A 375 -11.59 -9.58 4.41
C GLY A 375 -12.26 -10.88 4.89
N LYS A 376 -11.51 -11.98 4.99
CA LYS A 376 -12.00 -13.29 5.44
C LYS A 376 -12.58 -13.26 6.85
N ALA A 377 -11.91 -12.58 7.78
CA ALA A 377 -12.41 -12.44 9.15
C ALA A 377 -13.71 -11.64 9.21
N GLU A 378 -13.81 -10.55 8.46
CA GLU A 378 -15.03 -9.73 8.38
C GLU A 378 -16.20 -10.54 7.82
N GLU A 379 -16.02 -11.25 6.71
CA GLU A 379 -17.09 -12.06 6.12
C GLU A 379 -17.52 -13.20 7.06
N GLY A 380 -16.58 -13.83 7.76
CA GLY A 380 -16.89 -14.85 8.76
C GLY A 380 -17.80 -14.33 9.88
N ARG A 381 -17.53 -13.12 10.39
CA ARG A 381 -18.38 -12.48 11.41
C ARG A 381 -19.80 -12.23 10.90
N ILE A 382 -19.94 -11.78 9.66
CA ILE A 382 -21.24 -11.55 9.04
C ILE A 382 -22.02 -12.87 8.94
N LEU A 383 -21.38 -13.93 8.45
CA LEU A 383 -22.00 -15.24 8.32
C LEU A 383 -22.46 -15.79 9.68
N GLU A 384 -21.62 -15.74 10.71
CA GLU A 384 -21.97 -16.19 12.07
C GLU A 384 -23.11 -15.38 12.69
N MET A 385 -23.11 -14.05 12.50
CA MET A 385 -24.17 -13.17 12.98
C MET A 385 -25.52 -13.56 12.37
N LEU A 386 -25.55 -13.76 11.05
CA LEU A 386 -26.76 -14.16 10.34
C LEU A 386 -27.19 -15.58 10.70
N GLU A 387 -26.24 -16.51 10.83
CA GLU A 387 -26.52 -17.92 11.12
C GLU A 387 -27.17 -18.04 12.49
N LYS A 388 -26.58 -17.41 13.52
CA LYS A 388 -27.14 -17.36 14.87
C LYS A 388 -28.55 -16.76 14.88
N LYS A 389 -28.78 -15.70 14.09
CA LYS A 389 -30.10 -15.05 14.00
C LYS A 389 -31.13 -15.98 13.37
N TRP A 390 -30.82 -16.55 12.21
CA TRP A 390 -31.77 -17.34 11.45
C TRP A 390 -32.01 -18.72 12.04
N VAL A 391 -31.01 -19.35 12.67
CA VAL A 391 -31.21 -20.58 13.45
C VAL A 391 -32.21 -20.35 14.56
N LYS A 392 -32.05 -19.28 15.35
CA LYS A 392 -33.00 -18.94 16.42
C LYS A 392 -34.42 -18.76 15.89
N VAL A 393 -34.59 -18.06 14.76
CA VAL A 393 -35.90 -17.85 14.13
C VAL A 393 -36.48 -19.16 13.62
N ASN A 394 -35.67 -19.99 12.96
CA ASN A 394 -36.10 -21.28 12.44
C ASN A 394 -36.50 -22.24 13.55
N ASP A 395 -35.72 -22.35 14.63
CA ASP A 395 -36.01 -23.23 15.75
C ASP A 395 -37.25 -22.80 16.54
N THR A 396 -37.58 -21.50 16.53
CA THR A 396 -38.72 -20.95 17.28
C THR A 396 -40.01 -20.91 16.45
N ILE A 397 -39.92 -20.63 15.15
CA ILE A 397 -41.07 -20.29 14.31
C ILE A 397 -41.14 -21.14 13.03
N GLY A 398 -40.01 -21.32 12.34
CA GLY A 398 -40.00 -21.88 10.97
C GLY A 398 -40.01 -23.40 10.89
N THR A 399 -39.27 -24.08 11.76
CA THR A 399 -39.00 -25.53 11.78
C THR A 399 -38.68 -26.12 10.40
N GLN A 400 -38.03 -25.33 9.53
CA GLN A 400 -37.69 -25.75 8.18
C GLN A 400 -36.43 -26.64 8.20
N LEU A 401 -36.40 -27.65 7.33
CA LEU A 401 -35.23 -28.51 7.16
C LEU A 401 -34.07 -27.70 6.59
N ILE A 402 -32.87 -27.98 7.10
CA ILE A 402 -31.62 -27.34 6.65
C ILE A 402 -30.95 -28.29 5.65
N PRO A 403 -30.74 -27.88 4.39
CA PRO A 403 -30.09 -28.73 3.39
C PRO A 403 -28.60 -28.94 3.71
N SER A 404 -28.04 -30.03 3.19
CA SER A 404 -26.61 -30.34 3.36
C SER A 404 -25.72 -29.39 2.55
N ILE A 405 -24.52 -29.10 3.07
CA ILE A 405 -23.53 -28.23 2.40
C ILE A 405 -23.17 -28.77 1.01
N GLY A 406 -22.96 -30.08 0.87
CA GLY A 406 -22.58 -30.71 -0.39
C GLY A 406 -23.61 -30.46 -1.50
N THR A 407 -24.89 -30.56 -1.18
CA THR A 407 -25.99 -30.28 -2.12
C THR A 407 -25.95 -28.83 -2.59
N LEU A 408 -25.79 -27.87 -1.67
CA LEU A 408 -25.77 -26.45 -1.99
C LEU A 408 -24.57 -26.06 -2.85
N ILE A 409 -23.35 -26.49 -2.47
CA ILE A 409 -22.14 -26.18 -3.23
C ILE A 409 -22.22 -26.74 -4.66
N SER A 410 -22.83 -27.91 -4.86
CA SER A 410 -23.03 -28.48 -6.20
C SER A 410 -24.02 -27.70 -7.07
N SER A 411 -24.87 -26.86 -6.46
CA SER A 411 -25.87 -26.05 -7.14
C SER A 411 -25.41 -24.62 -7.50
N LEU A 412 -24.15 -24.28 -7.21
CA LEU A 412 -23.62 -22.94 -7.48
C LEU A 412 -23.65 -22.64 -9.00
N PRO A 413 -24.28 -21.52 -9.41
CA PRO A 413 -24.26 -21.09 -10.81
C PRO A 413 -22.89 -20.48 -11.16
N SER A 414 -22.67 -20.16 -12.45
CA SER A 414 -21.49 -19.39 -12.86
C SER A 414 -21.57 -17.92 -12.45
N GLY A 415 -20.39 -17.32 -12.32
CA GLY A 415 -20.22 -15.89 -12.11
C GLY A 415 -20.93 -15.02 -13.15
N ARG A 416 -21.12 -13.74 -12.79
CA ARG A 416 -21.52 -12.69 -13.74
C ARG A 416 -20.48 -11.59 -13.73
N GLU A 417 -19.92 -11.28 -14.90
CA GLU A 417 -18.95 -10.20 -15.05
C GLU A 417 -19.58 -8.82 -14.78
N MET A 418 -18.83 -7.97 -14.07
CA MET A 418 -19.22 -6.58 -13.80
C MET A 418 -18.47 -5.60 -14.71
N HIS A 419 -17.16 -5.80 -14.84
CA HIS A 419 -16.26 -4.81 -15.39
C HIS A 419 -15.81 -5.18 -16.79
N THR A 420 -15.67 -4.17 -17.65
CA THR A 420 -14.91 -4.27 -18.90
C THR A 420 -13.66 -3.42 -18.74
N VAL A 421 -12.48 -4.06 -18.75
CA VAL A 421 -11.21 -3.36 -18.56
C VAL A 421 -10.92 -2.51 -19.80
N LYS A 422 -10.80 -1.20 -19.61
CA LYS A 422 -10.37 -0.29 -20.68
C LYS A 422 -8.91 -0.56 -21.02
N THR A 423 -8.56 -0.50 -22.30
CA THR A 423 -7.16 -0.57 -22.73
C THR A 423 -6.36 0.58 -22.11
N TYR A 424 -5.22 0.25 -21.52
CA TYR A 424 -4.29 1.26 -21.03
C TYR A 424 -3.55 1.89 -22.21
N ASN A 425 -3.62 3.22 -22.31
CA ASN A 425 -2.87 4.00 -23.28
C ASN A 425 -1.73 4.69 -22.52
N PRO A 426 -0.47 4.29 -22.73
CA PRO A 426 0.65 4.92 -22.04
C PRO A 426 0.78 6.40 -22.45
N PRO A 427 1.22 7.27 -21.53
CA PRO A 427 1.47 8.67 -21.85
C PRO A 427 2.68 8.79 -22.79
N SER A 428 2.56 9.66 -23.79
CA SER A 428 3.64 10.02 -24.72
C SER A 428 4.12 11.44 -24.45
N LEU A 429 5.34 11.77 -24.88
CA LEU A 429 5.82 13.15 -24.85
C LEU A 429 5.00 14.01 -25.81
N GLU A 430 4.76 15.26 -25.41
CA GLU A 430 4.19 16.26 -26.29
C GLU A 430 5.20 16.63 -27.39
N VAL A 431 4.71 16.93 -28.59
CA VAL A 431 5.55 17.26 -29.75
C VAL A 431 6.49 18.44 -29.45
N GLN A 432 6.00 19.46 -28.75
CA GLN A 432 6.82 20.63 -28.38
C GLN A 432 7.99 20.25 -27.44
N VAL A 433 7.76 19.29 -26.55
CA VAL A 433 8.77 18.80 -25.63
C VAL A 433 9.83 18.01 -26.40
N LEU A 434 9.43 17.18 -27.36
CA LEU A 434 10.36 16.48 -28.26
C LEU A 434 11.15 17.45 -29.14
N GLU A 435 10.49 18.44 -29.77
CA GLU A 435 11.15 19.46 -30.58
C GLU A 435 12.25 20.21 -29.79
N SER A 436 11.99 20.51 -28.51
CA SER A 436 12.96 21.16 -27.63
C SER A 436 14.22 20.31 -27.38
N MET A 437 14.10 18.97 -27.43
CA MET A 437 15.21 18.03 -27.18
C MET A 437 16.15 17.85 -28.36
N ARG A 438 15.84 18.45 -29.51
CA ARG A 438 16.76 18.52 -30.66
C ARG A 438 17.97 19.40 -30.37
N ALA A 439 17.85 20.33 -29.41
CA ALA A 439 18.99 21.07 -28.90
C ALA A 439 19.91 20.13 -28.11
N PRO A 440 21.25 20.21 -28.28
CA PRO A 440 22.20 19.50 -27.43
C PRO A 440 22.01 19.90 -25.96
N PRO A 441 22.27 18.98 -25.01
CA PRO A 441 22.19 19.31 -23.59
C PRO A 441 23.23 20.38 -23.23
N ASP A 442 22.83 21.35 -22.40
CA ASP A 442 23.76 22.39 -21.95
C ASP A 442 24.85 21.76 -21.08
N ARG A 443 26.08 22.30 -21.13
CA ARG A 443 27.21 21.80 -20.31
C ARG A 443 26.98 21.87 -18.79
N ALA A 444 25.97 22.61 -18.34
CA ALA A 444 25.56 22.66 -16.95
C ALA A 444 24.63 21.50 -16.54
N ASP A 445 24.05 20.79 -17.52
CA ASP A 445 23.07 19.72 -17.32
C ASP A 445 23.72 18.34 -17.19
N THR A 446 25.04 18.22 -17.41
CA THR A 446 25.79 17.02 -17.08
C THR A 446 25.79 16.83 -15.57
N TYR A 447 24.84 16.02 -15.11
CA TYR A 447 24.72 15.57 -13.73
C TYR A 447 25.95 14.71 -13.40
N GLU A 448 26.95 15.28 -12.74
CA GLU A 448 28.00 14.51 -12.07
C GLU A 448 27.36 13.86 -10.84
N GLU A 449 27.27 12.53 -10.84
CA GLU A 449 26.71 11.79 -9.70
C GLU A 449 27.66 11.95 -8.51
N ASP A 450 27.27 12.76 -7.52
CA ASP A 450 27.88 12.70 -6.19
C ASP A 450 27.60 11.31 -5.63
N ASP A 451 28.66 10.50 -5.54
CA ASP A 451 28.69 9.15 -4.94
C ASP A 451 28.39 9.25 -3.43
N SER A 452 27.15 9.56 -3.09
CA SER A 452 26.68 9.60 -1.71
C SER A 452 26.49 8.17 -1.21
N SER A 453 27.48 7.72 -0.44
CA SER A 453 27.57 6.49 0.37
C SER A 453 26.33 5.59 0.36
N ASN A 454 26.46 4.43 -0.28
CA ASN A 454 25.63 3.27 0.02
C ASN A 454 25.94 2.79 1.45
N ASP A 455 25.32 3.40 2.46
CA ASP A 455 25.26 2.84 3.81
C ASP A 455 24.26 1.67 3.82
N ASP A 456 24.68 0.54 3.24
CA ASP A 456 24.13 -0.80 3.47
C ASP A 456 25.28 -1.79 3.69
N GLU A 457 26.31 -1.38 4.44
CA GLU A 457 27.28 -2.30 5.04
C GLU A 457 26.71 -2.82 6.38
N ASN A 458 25.81 -3.79 6.28
CA ASN A 458 25.57 -4.73 7.37
C ASN A 458 25.63 -6.15 6.81
N GLY A 459 26.86 -6.62 6.72
CA GLY A 459 27.21 -7.97 6.31
C GLY A 459 28.71 -8.16 6.49
N ALA A 460 29.17 -8.14 7.74
CA ALA A 460 30.47 -8.69 8.06
C ALA A 460 30.61 -10.09 7.41
N PRO A 461 31.74 -10.41 6.76
CA PRO A 461 31.97 -11.77 6.32
C PRO A 461 32.20 -12.61 7.57
N ASP A 462 31.21 -13.43 7.93
CA ASP A 462 31.44 -14.52 8.86
C ASP A 462 32.44 -15.47 8.20
N LEU A 463 33.67 -15.43 8.69
CA LEU A 463 34.74 -16.39 8.45
C LEU A 463 34.29 -17.76 8.99
N ASN A 464 33.44 -18.47 8.26
CA ASN A 464 33.31 -19.93 8.35
C ASN A 464 32.35 -20.50 7.29
N SER A 465 32.77 -20.56 6.02
CA SER A 465 32.37 -21.66 5.15
C SER A 465 33.36 -21.85 3.99
N GLU A 466 34.64 -22.03 4.31
CA GLU A 466 35.57 -22.60 3.33
C GLU A 466 35.32 -24.13 3.31
N LYS A 467 34.65 -24.61 2.27
CA LYS A 467 34.56 -26.05 1.97
C LYS A 467 35.98 -26.56 1.68
N SER A 468 36.64 -27.12 2.69
CA SER A 468 37.85 -27.93 2.52
C SER A 468 37.52 -29.13 1.64
N ARG A 469 38.01 -29.14 0.39
CA ARG A 469 38.09 -30.38 -0.40
C ARG A 469 39.34 -31.11 0.04
N TYR A 470 39.15 -32.29 0.62
CA TYR A 470 40.20 -33.25 0.87
C TYR A 470 40.34 -34.15 -0.35
N VAL A 471 41.56 -34.40 -0.78
CA VAL A 471 41.88 -35.44 -1.77
C VAL A 471 42.73 -36.48 -1.05
N LEU A 472 42.35 -37.75 -1.19
CA LEU A 472 43.14 -38.89 -0.75
C LEU A 472 44.15 -39.21 -1.86
N ASP A 473 45.41 -39.41 -1.49
CA ASP A 473 46.36 -40.07 -2.39
C ASP A 473 46.11 -41.58 -2.45
N GLU A 474 46.84 -42.27 -3.35
CA GLU A 474 46.73 -43.72 -3.53
C GLU A 474 47.18 -44.54 -2.29
N ASP A 475 47.76 -43.89 -1.29
CA ASP A 475 48.19 -44.48 -0.02
C ASP A 475 47.28 -44.08 1.18
N GLY A 476 46.18 -43.37 0.93
CA GLY A 476 45.12 -43.09 1.91
C GLY A 476 45.42 -41.95 2.89
N GLN A 477 46.36 -41.06 2.61
CA GLN A 477 46.66 -39.88 3.44
C GLN A 477 45.93 -38.62 2.94
N LEU A 478 45.45 -37.80 3.87
CA LEU A 478 44.52 -36.70 3.63
C LEU A 478 45.25 -35.34 3.63
N TYR A 479 45.29 -34.64 2.49
CA TYR A 479 45.92 -33.31 2.38
C TYR A 479 44.94 -32.20 1.95
N ALA A 480 45.12 -31.00 2.51
CA ALA A 480 44.34 -29.81 2.17
C ALA A 480 45.08 -28.95 1.12
N VAL A 481 44.47 -28.73 -0.05
CA VAL A 481 45.06 -27.94 -1.14
C VAL A 481 44.64 -26.47 -1.00
N ARG A 482 45.61 -25.57 -0.75
CA ARG A 482 45.42 -24.12 -0.70
C ARG A 482 45.89 -23.51 -2.03
N VAL A 483 44.96 -23.08 -2.88
CA VAL A 483 45.29 -22.40 -4.16
C VAL A 483 45.46 -20.90 -3.89
N LEU A 484 46.70 -20.42 -3.81
CA LEU A 484 47.04 -19.00 -3.83
C LEU A 484 47.43 -18.59 -5.25
N HIS A 485 46.64 -17.74 -5.88
CA HIS A 485 46.94 -17.16 -7.19
C HIS A 485 47.28 -15.67 -7.03
N ARG A 486 48.58 -15.34 -6.86
CA ARG A 486 49.15 -14.00 -7.14
C ARG A 486 50.68 -14.03 -7.07
N LEU A 487 51.35 -13.73 -8.19
CA LEU A 487 52.45 -12.76 -8.32
C LEU A 487 53.13 -12.87 -9.70
N HIS A 488 53.18 -11.76 -10.45
CA HIS A 488 54.45 -11.19 -10.92
C HIS A 488 54.24 -9.82 -11.56
N LEU A 489 54.80 -8.78 -10.94
CA LEU A 489 55.62 -7.79 -11.65
C LEU A 489 56.44 -6.99 -10.64
N ILE A 490 57.75 -7.07 -10.85
CA ILE A 490 58.83 -6.42 -10.11
C ILE A 490 59.19 -5.14 -10.88
N HIS A 491 59.34 -4.02 -10.18
CA HIS A 491 60.35 -3.00 -10.50
C HIS A 491 60.81 -2.29 -9.21
N GLN A 492 62.12 -2.02 -9.13
CA GLN A 492 62.89 -1.57 -7.98
C GLN A 492 63.06 -0.03 -7.94
N PHE A 493 62.87 0.57 -6.75
CA PHE A 493 63.61 1.65 -6.01
C PHE A 493 64.06 2.98 -6.71
N PRO A 494 64.30 4.11 -5.97
CA PRO A 494 64.69 4.21 -4.55
C PRO A 494 64.03 5.31 -3.67
N VAL A 495 64.42 5.25 -2.40
CA VAL A 495 64.09 6.10 -1.24
C VAL A 495 64.97 7.36 -1.18
N ASN A 496 64.43 8.50 -0.69
CA ASN A 496 65.16 9.34 0.27
C ASN A 496 64.21 10.22 1.12
N PRO A 497 64.44 10.37 2.45
CA PRO A 497 63.63 11.17 3.36
C PRO A 497 64.32 12.49 3.76
N HIS A 498 63.57 13.39 4.42
CA HIS A 498 63.93 14.57 5.26
C HIS A 498 62.92 15.69 4.96
N GLN A 499 62.42 16.56 5.86
CA GLN A 499 62.28 16.67 7.32
C GLN A 499 61.58 18.05 7.56
N HIS A 500 61.01 18.26 8.76
CA HIS A 500 60.81 19.55 9.47
C HIS A 500 59.50 20.39 9.39
N THR A 501 58.83 20.41 10.57
CA THR A 501 58.32 21.56 11.40
C THR A 501 57.14 22.40 10.90
N ALA A 502 56.00 22.50 11.58
CA ALA A 502 55.64 23.01 12.92
C ALA A 502 55.22 24.50 12.95
N SER A 503 54.15 24.80 13.70
CA SER A 503 53.56 26.11 14.08
C SER A 503 52.78 26.83 12.96
N SER A 504 51.65 27.52 13.16
CA SER A 504 51.12 28.23 14.32
C SER A 504 49.60 28.49 14.20
N LEU A 505 48.86 28.34 15.30
CA LEU A 505 47.60 29.03 15.58
C LEU A 505 47.83 30.55 15.73
N PRO A 506 46.82 31.41 15.48
CA PRO A 506 46.07 31.94 16.62
C PRO A 506 44.56 32.14 16.41
N GLN A 507 43.88 32.15 17.55
CA GLN A 507 42.47 32.43 17.78
C GLN A 507 42.05 33.85 17.34
N HIS A 508 40.79 34.03 16.91
CA HIS A 508 39.92 35.12 17.39
C HIS A 508 38.43 34.88 17.06
N TYR A 509 37.62 34.80 18.13
CA TYR A 509 36.17 34.94 18.12
C TYR A 509 35.78 36.40 17.81
N LYS A 510 34.79 36.63 16.94
CA LYS A 510 33.84 37.77 17.00
C LYS A 510 32.65 37.63 16.01
N PHE A 511 31.47 37.46 16.59
CA PHE A 511 30.14 38.02 16.28
C PHE A 511 29.69 38.38 14.83
N ILE A 512 28.52 37.83 14.47
CA ILE A 512 27.59 38.11 13.35
C ILE A 512 26.85 39.45 13.57
N PRO A 513 26.60 40.27 12.52
CA PRO A 513 25.23 40.41 11.98
C PRO A 513 25.13 40.76 10.48
N SER A 514 24.63 39.84 9.63
CA SER A 514 24.06 40.19 8.32
C SER A 514 23.05 39.13 7.85
N LEU A 515 21.82 39.20 8.37
CA LEU A 515 20.67 38.47 7.82
C LEU A 515 19.34 39.19 8.12
N ARG A 516 19.34 40.53 7.99
CA ARG A 516 18.15 41.37 8.16
C ARG A 516 17.87 42.33 7.00
N ALA A 517 18.62 42.25 5.90
CA ALA A 517 18.47 43.18 4.78
C ALA A 517 17.87 42.58 3.49
N THR A 518 17.69 41.26 3.37
CA THR A 518 17.25 40.64 2.09
C THR A 518 15.78 40.18 2.08
N ILE A 519 15.05 40.30 3.19
CA ILE A 519 13.62 39.87 3.28
C ILE A 519 12.70 41.07 3.59
N ARG A 520 12.98 42.23 2.97
CA ARG A 520 12.08 43.40 3.03
C ARG A 520 11.79 44.04 1.66
N CYS A 521 12.12 43.36 0.56
CA CYS A 521 11.96 43.90 -0.81
C CYS A 521 11.08 43.04 -1.75
N ALA A 522 10.22 42.16 -1.24
CA ALA A 522 9.41 41.27 -2.10
C ALA A 522 7.91 41.26 -1.77
N THR A 523 7.40 42.19 -0.95
CA THR A 523 5.99 42.22 -0.53
C THR A 523 5.22 43.48 -0.95
N ASP A 524 5.80 44.36 -1.76
CA ASP A 524 5.18 45.63 -2.16
C ASP A 524 4.87 45.75 -3.67
N GLN A 525 4.85 44.65 -4.43
CA GLN A 525 4.73 44.76 -5.88
C GLN A 525 3.74 43.81 -6.57
N LEU A 526 2.63 43.42 -5.93
CA LEU A 526 1.52 42.73 -6.63
C LEU A 526 0.16 42.97 -5.96
N TYR A 527 -0.24 44.25 -5.85
CA TYR A 527 -1.64 44.64 -5.62
C TYR A 527 -1.95 45.95 -6.37
N SER A 528 -2.33 45.86 -7.65
CA SER A 528 -3.26 46.80 -8.30
C SER A 528 -3.68 46.34 -9.70
N HIS A 529 -5.00 46.44 -9.95
CA HIS A 529 -5.76 46.26 -11.21
C HIS A 529 -6.13 44.81 -11.62
N LEU A 530 -7.38 44.39 -11.88
CA LEU A 530 -8.73 44.98 -12.00
C LEU A 530 -9.78 43.82 -11.93
N TYR A 531 -11.00 44.09 -11.44
CA TYR A 531 -12.23 43.23 -11.43
C TYR A 531 -13.36 43.99 -12.19
N PRO A 532 -14.60 43.47 -12.50
CA PRO A 532 -15.25 42.12 -12.50
C PRO A 532 -16.14 41.89 -13.79
N PRO A 533 -17.23 41.04 -13.86
CA PRO A 533 -17.73 39.94 -13.00
C PRO A 533 -18.07 38.60 -13.73
N SER A 534 -17.86 37.46 -13.07
CA SER A 534 -18.85 36.37 -12.89
C SER A 534 -18.23 35.11 -12.26
N VAL A 535 -19.04 34.40 -11.47
CA VAL A 535 -18.84 33.08 -10.82
C VAL A 535 -18.26 33.10 -9.40
N VAL A 536 -19.22 32.99 -8.48
CA VAL A 536 -19.14 32.59 -7.07
C VAL A 536 -18.77 31.10 -6.98
N TRP A 537 -17.88 30.75 -6.04
CA TRP A 537 -17.70 29.49 -5.29
C TRP A 537 -16.21 29.18 -5.10
N LEU A 538 -15.60 29.74 -4.04
CA LEU A 538 -14.48 29.20 -3.26
C LEU A 538 -13.99 30.26 -2.26
N ALA A 539 -14.68 30.41 -1.14
CA ALA A 539 -14.19 31.14 0.02
C ALA A 539 -14.82 30.54 1.28
N LEU A 540 -14.32 29.37 1.69
CA LEU A 540 -14.66 28.74 2.98
C LEU A 540 -13.54 27.83 3.52
N ASP A 541 -12.26 28.16 3.24
CA ASP A 541 -11.14 27.36 3.76
C ASP A 541 -9.92 28.18 4.24
N ALA A 542 -10.08 29.49 4.41
CA ALA A 542 -9.01 30.38 4.90
C ALA A 542 -9.18 30.82 6.37
N GLU A 543 -10.30 30.51 7.03
CA GLU A 543 -10.57 30.93 8.41
C GLU A 543 -10.05 29.98 9.49
N TYR A 544 -9.71 28.73 9.14
CA TYR A 544 -9.32 27.72 10.14
C TYR A 544 -7.84 27.79 10.55
N HIS A 545 -6.97 28.34 9.69
CA HIS A 545 -5.53 28.38 9.96
C HIS A 545 -5.06 29.63 10.76
N ILE A 546 -5.87 30.68 10.84
CA ILE A 546 -5.53 31.91 11.58
C ILE A 546 -5.85 31.77 13.09
N GLN A 547 -6.83 30.94 13.47
CA GLN A 547 -7.20 30.76 14.88
C GLN A 547 -6.19 29.91 15.69
N HIS A 548 -5.55 28.91 15.07
CA HIS A 548 -4.59 28.04 15.79
C HIS A 548 -3.26 28.72 16.11
N VAL A 549 -2.82 29.67 15.27
CA VAL A 549 -1.58 30.44 15.51
C VAL A 549 -1.80 31.51 16.58
N PHE A 550 -3.01 32.08 16.66
CA PHE A 550 -3.36 33.04 17.72
C PHE A 550 -3.42 32.39 19.10
N ILE A 551 -3.99 31.19 19.22
CA ILE A 551 -4.12 30.48 20.51
C ILE A 551 -2.75 30.09 21.07
N HIS A 552 -1.82 29.61 20.25
CA HIS A 552 -0.47 29.26 20.72
C HIS A 552 0.37 30.47 21.11
N THR A 553 0.22 31.59 20.40
CA THR A 553 0.94 32.84 20.71
C THR A 553 0.37 33.49 21.98
N TYR A 554 -0.96 33.41 22.17
CA TYR A 554 -1.64 33.93 23.36
C TYR A 554 -1.31 33.09 24.61
N LEU A 555 -1.25 31.76 24.51
CA LEU A 555 -0.83 30.88 25.61
C LEU A 555 0.64 31.10 26.01
N PHE A 556 1.52 31.35 25.04
CA PHE A 556 2.93 31.66 25.30
C PHE A 556 3.13 33.03 25.96
N LEU A 557 2.26 34.00 25.67
CA LEU A 557 2.29 35.33 26.31
C LEU A 557 1.69 35.32 27.72
N VAL A 558 0.65 34.53 27.99
CA VAL A 558 0.01 34.44 29.32
C VAL A 558 0.91 33.71 30.33
N THR A 559 1.63 32.67 29.90
CA THR A 559 2.56 31.90 30.77
C THR A 559 3.78 32.70 31.23
N ARG A 560 4.12 33.81 30.57
CA ARG A 560 5.21 34.70 31.00
C ARG A 560 4.83 35.74 32.06
N LYS A 561 3.54 35.96 32.33
CA LYS A 561 3.08 37.05 33.23
C LYS A 561 2.45 36.60 34.55
N CYS A 562 1.98 35.36 34.70
CA CYS A 562 1.38 34.88 35.96
C CYS A 562 1.76 33.40 36.26
N PRO A 563 2.77 33.13 37.09
CA PRO A 563 3.17 31.76 37.47
C PRO A 563 2.12 30.99 38.28
N ALA A 564 1.20 31.70 38.95
CA ALA A 564 0.18 31.10 39.82
C ALA A 564 -0.90 30.31 39.06
N ALA A 565 -1.27 30.73 37.84
CA ALA A 565 -2.28 30.06 37.03
C ALA A 565 -1.79 28.70 36.49
N PHE A 566 -0.48 28.55 36.27
CA PHE A 566 0.14 27.30 35.80
C PHE A 566 0.14 26.21 36.88
N LEU A 567 0.33 26.58 38.15
CA LEU A 567 0.27 25.66 39.29
C LEU A 567 -1.14 25.14 39.58
N GLN A 568 -2.18 25.96 39.36
CA GLN A 568 -3.58 25.54 39.48
C GLN A 568 -4.01 24.58 38.36
N TYR A 569 -3.50 24.77 37.14
CA TYR A 569 -3.73 23.86 36.01
C TYR A 569 -3.04 22.50 36.21
N LEU A 570 -1.80 22.49 36.71
CA LEU A 570 -1.07 21.26 37.07
C LEU A 570 -1.71 20.51 38.25
N ALA A 571 -2.24 21.23 39.25
CA ALA A 571 -2.97 20.61 40.37
C ALA A 571 -4.26 19.91 39.91
N CYS A 572 -4.99 20.49 38.95
CA CYS A 572 -6.17 19.85 38.34
C CYS A 572 -5.81 18.60 37.54
N LEU A 573 -4.69 18.61 36.81
CA LEU A 573 -4.19 17.47 36.04
C LEU A 573 -3.72 16.30 36.93
N VAL A 574 -3.10 16.59 38.08
CA VAL A 574 -2.66 15.57 39.05
C VAL A 574 -3.84 14.93 39.79
N LEU A 575 -4.90 15.70 40.08
CA LEU A 575 -6.14 15.18 40.68
C LEU A 575 -6.97 14.31 39.73
N LEU A 576 -6.87 14.54 38.40
CA LEU A 576 -7.52 13.71 37.39
C LEU A 576 -6.77 12.39 37.10
N SER A 577 -5.48 12.30 37.45
CA SER A 577 -4.61 11.16 37.10
C SER A 577 -4.55 10.04 38.16
N THR A 578 -5.22 10.16 39.31
CA THR A 578 -5.16 9.15 40.38
C THR A 578 -6.53 8.57 40.74
N LYS A 579 -6.93 7.49 40.06
CA LYS A 579 -7.96 6.56 40.57
C LYS A 579 -7.51 5.11 40.42
N ARG A 580 -7.21 4.47 41.56
CA ARG A 580 -7.25 3.00 41.73
C ARG A 580 -8.65 2.60 42.24
N PRO A 581 -9.13 1.38 41.95
CA PRO A 581 -10.51 0.98 42.25
C PRO A 581 -10.64 0.40 43.67
N VAL A 582 -11.72 0.74 44.37
CA VAL A 582 -12.22 0.01 45.53
C VAL A 582 -13.71 -0.31 45.28
N ALA A 583 -14.09 -1.53 45.61
CA ALA A 583 -15.38 -2.14 45.33
C ALA A 583 -16.51 -1.66 46.28
N ILE A 584 -17.67 -1.40 45.68
CA ILE A 584 -19.08 -1.61 46.10
C ILE A 584 -19.51 -1.18 47.53
N ILE A 585 -20.49 -0.24 47.62
CA ILE A 585 -21.82 -0.34 48.29
C ILE A 585 -22.54 1.02 48.17
N GLY A 586 -23.84 1.02 47.83
CA GLY A 586 -24.80 2.03 48.32
C GLY A 586 -25.28 3.11 47.34
N LYS A 587 -26.61 3.20 47.17
CA LYS A 587 -27.36 4.16 46.35
C LYS A 587 -27.38 5.58 46.96
N ASN A 588 -27.58 6.57 46.08
CA ASN A 588 -28.05 7.95 46.32
C ASN A 588 -27.11 8.93 47.07
N ALA A 589 -26.20 9.63 46.35
CA ALA A 589 -25.63 10.92 46.81
C ALA A 589 -24.79 11.71 45.77
N VAL A 590 -24.96 11.54 44.44
CA VAL A 590 -24.05 12.16 43.45
C VAL A 590 -24.57 13.50 42.87
N GLY A 591 -25.82 13.87 43.12
CA GLY A 591 -26.45 15.04 42.50
C GLY A 591 -26.12 16.41 43.10
N ILE A 592 -25.55 16.49 44.31
CA ILE A 592 -25.46 17.76 45.04
C ILE A 592 -24.08 18.45 44.89
N ARG A 593 -23.00 17.72 44.56
CA ARG A 593 -21.65 18.31 44.46
C ARG A 593 -21.32 18.97 43.12
N TYR A 594 -22.15 18.80 42.08
CA TYR A 594 -21.91 19.41 40.77
C TYR A 594 -22.40 20.86 40.69
N LEU A 595 -23.45 21.22 41.45
CA LEU A 595 -24.00 22.57 41.49
C LEU A 595 -23.10 23.55 42.27
N GLU A 596 -22.47 23.11 43.36
CA GLU A 596 -21.51 23.95 44.10
C GLU A 596 -20.24 24.24 43.29
N LEU A 597 -19.85 23.34 42.37
CA LEU A 597 -18.69 23.54 41.51
C LEU A 597 -18.96 24.57 40.40
N ILE A 598 -20.19 24.64 39.90
CA ILE A 598 -20.60 25.61 38.86
C ILE A 598 -20.69 27.03 39.45
N VAL A 599 -21.23 27.17 40.67
CA VAL A 599 -21.29 28.46 41.37
C VAL A 599 -19.89 29.00 41.71
N LEU A 600 -18.94 28.11 42.02
CA LEU A 600 -17.54 28.52 42.27
C LEU A 600 -16.83 28.99 40.99
N ILE A 601 -17.17 28.41 39.83
CA ILE A 601 -16.58 28.79 38.53
C ILE A 601 -17.14 30.13 38.04
N GLU A 602 -18.44 30.41 38.26
CA GLU A 602 -19.01 31.72 37.93
C GLU A 602 -18.45 32.84 38.82
N ALA A 603 -18.21 32.57 40.11
CA ALA A 603 -17.63 33.56 41.02
C ALA A 603 -16.16 33.91 40.70
N ILE A 604 -15.41 32.99 40.09
CA ILE A 604 -14.02 33.21 39.66
C ILE A 604 -13.98 33.94 38.30
N SER A 605 -15.03 33.84 37.48
CA SER A 605 -15.08 34.53 36.18
C SER A 605 -15.49 36.00 36.27
N SER A 606 -15.92 36.48 37.45
CA SER A 606 -16.40 37.86 37.67
C SER A 606 -15.46 38.74 38.51
N SER A 607 -14.22 38.32 38.74
CA SER A 607 -13.15 39.10 39.41
C SER A 607 -11.89 39.09 38.54
#